data_AF-B1V6P6-F1
#
_entry.id   AF-B1V6P6-F1
#
_cell.length_a   1.000
_cell.length_b   1.000
_cell.length_c   1.000
_cell.angle_alpha   90.00
_cell.angle_beta   90.00
_cell.angle_gamma   90.00
#
_symmetry.space_group_name_H-M   'P 1'
#
loop_
_entity.id
_entity.type
_entity.pdbx_description
1 polymer ?
#
loop_
_entity_poly.entity_id
_entity_poly.type
_entity_poly.pdbx_seq_one_letter_code
_entity_poly.pdbx_strand_id
1 'polypeptide(L)'
;MEKIKKGNWKGEEDLKVVELFYLGYTAREIGAEIDRSKEAVQKRIQFLKRKNVINEEDKNYLVLKNKNSLRLWETYPERVKREINRALNHESNKYITGSNLGKQCKSAYENYSGGKRLKKETEDMVYPRDMPKYIKTIV
;
A
#
# COMPACT_ATOMS: atom_id res chain seq x y z
N MET A 1 12.35 19.44 29.31
CA MET A 1 11.33 20.28 28.67
C MET A 1 12.00 21.02 27.52
N GLU A 2 11.74 20.60 26.28
CA GLU A 2 12.22 21.32 25.11
C GLU A 2 11.68 22.75 25.12
N LYS A 3 12.52 23.72 24.74
CA LYS A 3 12.19 25.14 24.82
C LYS A 3 11.15 25.48 23.75
N ILE A 4 9.89 25.63 24.16
CA ILE A 4 8.82 26.08 23.28
C ILE A 4 9.16 27.47 22.71
N LYS A 5 9.21 27.57 21.38
CA LYS A 5 9.48 28.81 20.66
C LYS A 5 8.32 29.79 20.83
N LYS A 6 8.61 30.98 21.37
CA LYS A 6 7.64 32.08 21.58
C LYS A 6 7.80 33.26 20.60
N GLY A 7 8.75 33.16 19.66
CA GLY A 7 9.03 34.23 18.69
C GLY A 7 7.99 34.36 17.58
N ASN A 8 8.17 35.37 16.72
CA ASN A 8 7.33 35.58 15.55
C ASN A 8 7.36 34.38 14.59
N TRP A 9 6.26 34.18 13.85
CA TRP A 9 6.16 33.16 12.83
C TRP A 9 7.03 33.53 11.63
N LYS A 10 7.88 32.60 11.19
CA LYS A 10 8.65 32.72 9.95
C LYS A 10 7.91 32.03 8.81
N GLY A 11 8.17 32.47 7.57
CA GLY A 11 7.58 31.85 6.38
C GLY A 11 7.90 30.35 6.25
N GLU A 12 9.10 29.93 6.68
CA GLU A 12 9.48 28.51 6.73
C GLU A 12 8.66 27.70 7.74
N GLU A 13 8.28 28.29 8.88
CA GLU A 13 7.43 27.63 9.86
C GLU A 13 6.00 27.47 9.32
N ASP A 14 5.51 28.44 8.56
CA ASP A 14 4.20 28.34 7.91
C ASP A 14 4.16 27.23 6.87
N LEU A 15 5.22 27.10 6.05
CA LEU A 15 5.34 26.02 5.07
C LEU A 15 5.27 24.65 5.76
N LYS A 16 5.97 24.46 6.88
CA LYS A 16 5.88 23.22 7.66
C LYS A 16 4.50 22.97 8.25
N VAL A 17 3.82 24.03 8.75
CA VAL A 17 2.45 23.89 9.26
C VAL A 17 1.50 23.48 8.13
N VAL A 18 1.64 24.05 6.94
CA VAL A 18 0.83 23.70 5.76
C VAL A 18 1.06 22.24 5.36
N GLU A 19 2.31 21.82 5.22
CA GLU A 19 2.70 20.47 4.85
C GLU A 19 2.13 19.44 5.84
N LEU A 20 2.39 19.60 7.12
CA LEU A 20 1.92 18.68 8.15
C LEU A 20 0.39 18.69 8.30
N PHE A 21 -0.25 19.84 8.10
CA PHE A 21 -1.72 19.94 8.09
C PHE A 21 -2.33 19.09 6.98
N TYR A 22 -1.77 19.16 5.76
CA TYR A 22 -2.24 18.36 4.62
C TYR A 22 -1.85 16.88 4.72
N LEU A 23 -0.82 16.54 5.49
CA LEU A 23 -0.51 15.15 5.86
C LEU A 23 -1.44 14.60 6.96
N GLY A 24 -2.36 15.42 7.48
CA GLY A 24 -3.35 15.00 8.47
C GLY A 24 -2.88 15.07 9.93
N TYR A 25 -1.75 15.74 10.21
CA TYR A 25 -1.27 15.90 11.58
C TYR A 25 -2.19 16.82 12.39
N THR A 26 -2.37 16.50 13.66
CA THR A 26 -3.12 17.35 14.60
C THR A 26 -2.27 18.54 15.04
N ALA A 27 -2.90 19.64 15.48
CA ALA A 27 -2.18 20.82 15.95
C ALA A 27 -1.20 20.54 17.11
N ARG A 28 -1.46 19.49 17.91
CA ARG A 28 -0.56 19.05 18.99
C ARG A 28 0.70 18.41 18.42
N GLU A 29 0.56 17.55 17.43
CA GLU A 29 1.69 16.84 16.80
C GLU A 29 2.52 17.78 15.95
N ILE A 30 1.86 18.67 15.19
CA ILE A 30 2.55 19.76 14.48
C ILE A 30 3.36 20.58 15.47
N GLY A 31 2.77 20.96 16.61
CA GLY A 31 3.45 21.72 17.66
C GLY A 31 4.68 20.99 18.22
N ALA A 32 4.59 19.68 18.42
CA ALA A 32 5.74 18.87 18.83
C ALA A 32 6.85 18.87 17.78
N GLU A 33 6.51 18.78 16.49
CA GLU A 33 7.47 18.75 15.38
C GLU A 33 8.21 20.10 15.17
N ILE A 34 7.57 21.22 15.48
CA ILE A 34 8.14 22.57 15.27
C ILE A 34 8.50 23.31 16.56
N ASP A 35 8.48 22.63 17.71
CA ASP A 35 8.69 23.19 19.05
C ASP A 35 7.73 24.35 19.41
N ARG A 36 6.47 24.28 18.98
CA ARG A 36 5.43 25.28 19.28
C ARG A 36 4.32 24.67 20.13
N SER A 37 3.64 25.51 20.91
CA SER A 37 2.47 25.02 21.64
C SER A 37 1.31 24.70 20.69
N LYS A 38 0.48 23.73 21.07
CA LYS A 38 -0.75 23.37 20.35
C LYS A 38 -1.60 24.60 20.04
N GLU A 39 -1.75 25.50 21.01
CA GLU A 39 -2.59 26.70 20.89
C GLU A 39 -2.02 27.68 19.88
N ALA A 40 -0.69 27.84 19.83
CA ALA A 40 -0.02 28.69 18.86
C ALA A 40 -0.24 28.15 17.44
N VAL A 41 -0.06 26.85 17.25
CA VAL A 41 -0.30 26.18 15.95
C VAL A 41 -1.77 26.28 15.55
N GLN A 42 -2.71 26.08 16.48
CA GLN A 42 -4.14 26.16 16.19
C GLN A 42 -4.54 27.57 15.73
N LYS A 43 -4.04 28.61 16.40
CA LYS A 43 -4.22 30.00 15.95
C LYS A 43 -3.61 30.23 14.57
N ARG A 44 -2.44 29.64 14.28
CA ARG A 44 -1.79 29.79 12.98
C ARG A 44 -2.54 29.11 11.85
N ILE A 45 -3.04 27.89 12.07
CA ILE A 45 -3.91 27.20 11.10
C ILE A 45 -5.15 28.04 10.79
N GLN A 46 -5.82 28.59 11.80
CA GLN A 46 -6.97 29.48 11.58
C GLN A 46 -6.62 30.76 10.81
N PHE A 47 -5.41 31.28 10.98
CA PHE A 47 -4.93 32.41 10.20
C PHE A 47 -4.68 32.03 8.74
N LEU A 48 -4.02 30.89 8.49
CA LEU A 48 -3.72 30.40 7.15
C LEU A 48 -4.99 30.01 6.38
N LYS A 49 -6.01 29.46 7.06
CA LYS A 49 -7.35 29.25 6.49
C LYS A 49 -7.99 30.54 6.03
N ARG A 50 -7.97 31.58 6.88
CA ARG A 50 -8.51 32.92 6.52
C ARG A 50 -7.79 33.58 5.36
N LYS A 51 -6.53 33.19 5.10
CA LYS A 51 -5.73 33.63 3.95
C LYS A 51 -5.95 32.76 2.70
N ASN A 52 -6.85 31.77 2.75
CA ASN A 52 -7.06 30.77 1.69
C ASN A 52 -5.78 30.01 1.29
N VAL A 53 -4.80 29.92 2.19
CA VAL A 53 -3.57 29.13 1.98
C VAL A 53 -3.83 27.66 2.27
N ILE A 54 -4.75 27.41 3.22
CA ILE A 54 -5.12 26.08 3.67
C ILE A 54 -6.63 25.91 3.56
N ASN A 55 -7.08 24.85 2.88
CA ASN A 55 -8.48 24.43 2.86
C ASN A 55 -8.65 23.09 3.58
N GLU A 56 -9.75 22.92 4.30
CA GLU A 56 -10.07 21.71 5.04
C GLU A 56 -10.55 20.58 4.12
N GLU A 57 -11.14 20.93 2.98
CA GLU A 57 -11.55 19.99 1.93
C GLU A 57 -10.35 19.28 1.29
N ASP A 58 -9.22 19.99 1.19
CA ASP A 58 -7.99 19.50 0.55
C ASP A 58 -7.15 18.57 1.47
N LYS A 59 -7.47 18.49 2.77
CA LYS A 59 -6.79 17.58 3.72
C LYS A 59 -6.81 16.12 3.29
N ASN A 60 -7.89 15.69 2.63
CA ASN A 60 -8.07 14.28 2.28
C ASN A 60 -7.46 13.92 0.92
N TYR A 61 -7.22 14.90 0.02
CA TYR A 61 -6.81 14.60 -1.35
C TYR A 61 -5.35 14.11 -1.44
N LEU A 62 -4.46 14.64 -0.60
CA LEU A 62 -3.04 14.23 -0.55
C LEU A 62 -2.81 12.97 0.30
N VAL A 63 -3.64 12.79 1.33
CA VAL A 63 -3.69 11.59 2.16
C VAL A 63 -4.14 10.35 1.35
N LEU A 64 -5.01 10.54 0.35
CA LEU A 64 -5.40 9.52 -0.62
C LEU A 64 -4.37 9.30 -1.75
N LYS A 65 -3.64 10.34 -2.17
CA LYS A 65 -2.59 10.23 -3.20
C LYS A 65 -1.32 9.54 -2.69
N ASN A 66 -1.00 9.70 -1.40
CA ASN A 66 0.06 8.95 -0.74
C ASN A 66 -0.47 7.58 -0.30
N LYS A 67 -0.34 6.61 -1.20
CA LYS A 67 -0.53 5.17 -1.01
C LYS A 67 0.19 4.59 0.25
N ASN A 68 1.04 5.38 0.91
CA ASN A 68 1.91 5.05 2.03
C ASN A 68 1.70 5.93 3.28
N SER A 69 0.55 6.57 3.51
CA SER A 69 0.31 7.18 4.83
C SER A 69 0.06 6.09 5.88
N LEU A 70 1.14 5.54 6.45
CA LEU A 70 1.13 4.56 7.56
C LEU A 70 0.15 4.97 8.66
N ARG A 71 0.03 6.28 8.93
CA ARG A 71 -0.91 6.86 9.89
C ARG A 71 -2.38 6.57 9.61
N LEU A 72 -2.84 6.60 8.35
CA LEU A 72 -4.21 6.21 8.04
C LEU A 72 -4.43 4.75 8.35
N TRP A 73 -3.52 3.87 7.93
CA TRP A 73 -3.64 2.45 8.24
C TRP A 73 -3.66 2.22 9.75
N GLU A 74 -2.86 2.96 10.53
CA GLU A 74 -2.86 2.91 11.99
C GLU A 74 -4.19 3.38 12.61
N THR A 75 -4.81 4.45 12.09
CA THR A 75 -6.07 5.03 12.61
C THR A 75 -7.35 4.39 12.09
N TYR A 76 -7.31 3.57 11.04
CA TYR A 76 -8.49 2.91 10.51
C TYR A 76 -9.14 1.97 11.55
N PRO A 77 -10.48 1.91 11.64
CA PRO A 77 -11.14 0.89 12.43
C PRO A 77 -10.77 -0.52 11.93
N GLU A 78 -10.53 -1.45 12.85
CA GLU A 78 -10.07 -2.81 12.53
C GLU A 78 -11.01 -3.58 11.59
N ARG A 79 -12.29 -3.24 11.60
CA ARG A 79 -13.29 -3.79 10.66
C ARG A 79 -12.99 -3.39 9.22
N VAL A 80 -12.64 -2.12 9.00
CA VAL A 80 -12.36 -1.58 7.66
C VAL A 80 -11.05 -2.14 7.13
N LYS A 81 -10.01 -2.28 7.98
CA LYS A 81 -8.75 -2.93 7.61
C LYS A 81 -8.95 -4.37 7.13
N ARG A 82 -9.76 -5.14 7.86
CA ARG A 82 -10.12 -6.52 7.51
C ARG A 82 -10.86 -6.60 6.17
N GLU A 83 -11.77 -5.67 5.90
CA GLU A 83 -12.55 -5.66 4.67
C GLU A 83 -11.69 -5.31 3.45
N ILE A 84 -10.79 -4.33 3.60
CA ILE A 84 -9.78 -3.99 2.58
C ILE A 84 -8.87 -5.20 2.31
N ASN A 85 -8.32 -5.83 3.35
CA ASN A 85 -7.48 -7.02 3.19
C ASN A 85 -8.23 -8.18 2.55
N ARG A 86 -9.52 -8.36 2.86
CA ARG A 86 -10.36 -9.39 2.25
C ARG A 86 -10.57 -9.12 0.76
N ALA A 87 -10.82 -7.87 0.37
CA ALA A 87 -10.95 -7.48 -1.02
C ALA A 87 -9.62 -7.67 -1.79
N LEU A 88 -8.50 -7.22 -1.23
CA LEU A 88 -7.17 -7.40 -1.82
C LEU A 88 -6.81 -8.88 -1.97
N ASN A 89 -7.07 -9.69 -0.95
CA ASN A 89 -6.84 -11.15 -1.02
C ASN A 89 -7.78 -11.81 -2.03
N HIS A 90 -9.03 -11.38 -2.12
CA HIS A 90 -9.97 -11.90 -3.10
C HIS A 90 -9.52 -11.58 -4.53
N GLU A 91 -9.11 -10.34 -4.80
CA GLU A 91 -8.56 -9.95 -6.11
C GLU A 91 -7.24 -10.67 -6.42
N SER A 92 -6.32 -10.74 -5.46
CA SER A 92 -5.05 -11.46 -5.62
C SER A 92 -5.24 -12.96 -5.85
N ASN A 93 -6.26 -13.58 -5.25
CA ASN A 93 -6.59 -14.98 -5.49
C ASN A 93 -7.38 -15.19 -6.79
N LYS A 94 -8.17 -14.20 -7.21
CA LYS A 94 -8.93 -14.20 -8.47
C LYS A 94 -7.98 -14.20 -9.67
N TYR A 95 -6.90 -13.44 -9.60
CA TYR A 95 -5.81 -13.48 -10.59
C TYR A 95 -4.78 -14.50 -10.12
N ILE A 96 -5.09 -15.77 -10.37
CA ILE A 96 -4.31 -16.95 -9.99
C ILE A 96 -2.81 -16.70 -10.20
N THR A 97 -2.07 -16.49 -9.11
CA THR A 97 -0.61 -16.45 -9.14
C THR A 97 -0.12 -17.80 -9.67
N GLY A 98 0.64 -17.79 -10.77
CA GLY A 98 0.90 -18.97 -11.64
C GLY A 98 1.31 -20.28 -10.97
N SER A 99 1.83 -20.25 -9.74
CA SER A 99 2.13 -21.45 -8.93
C SER A 99 0.89 -22.27 -8.56
N ASN A 100 -0.22 -21.63 -8.16
CA ASN A 100 -1.45 -22.35 -7.81
C ASN A 100 -2.18 -22.90 -9.05
N LEU A 101 -2.14 -22.18 -10.18
CA LEU A 101 -2.61 -22.70 -11.46
C LEU A 101 -1.80 -23.93 -11.86
N GLY A 102 -0.46 -23.86 -11.76
CA GLY A 102 0.42 -24.98 -12.05
C GLY A 102 0.14 -26.20 -11.18
N LYS A 103 -0.15 -26.02 -9.89
CA LYS A 103 -0.56 -27.10 -8.98
C LYS A 103 -1.92 -27.70 -9.34
N GLN A 104 -2.91 -26.88 -9.68
CA GLN A 104 -4.23 -27.34 -10.11
C GLN A 104 -4.16 -28.10 -11.44
N CYS A 105 -3.42 -27.59 -12.42
CA CYS A 105 -3.14 -28.27 -13.68
C CYS A 105 -2.42 -29.60 -13.42
N LYS A 106 -1.35 -29.62 -12.63
CA LYS A 106 -0.61 -30.84 -12.27
C LYS A 106 -1.50 -31.87 -11.58
N SER A 107 -2.29 -31.45 -10.60
CA SER A 107 -3.25 -32.31 -9.89
C SER A 107 -4.32 -32.87 -10.82
N ALA A 108 -4.83 -32.06 -11.76
CA ALA A 108 -5.76 -32.53 -12.78
C ALA A 108 -5.10 -33.60 -13.66
N TYR A 109 -3.84 -33.42 -14.09
CA TYR A 109 -3.10 -34.45 -14.83
C TYR A 109 -2.84 -35.73 -14.03
N GLU A 110 -2.50 -35.62 -12.74
CA GLU A 110 -2.19 -36.78 -11.89
C GLU A 110 -3.44 -37.60 -11.50
N ASN A 111 -4.59 -36.93 -11.34
CA ASN A 111 -5.82 -37.54 -10.80
C ASN A 111 -6.95 -37.71 -11.83
N TYR A 112 -6.73 -37.44 -13.12
CA TYR A 112 -7.73 -37.64 -14.16
C TYR A 112 -8.00 -39.14 -14.37
N SER A 113 -9.21 -39.60 -14.04
CA SER A 113 -9.64 -40.99 -14.22
C SER A 113 -10.20 -41.30 -15.62
N GLY A 114 -10.38 -40.29 -16.47
CA GLY A 114 -11.16 -40.38 -17.72
C GLY A 114 -10.37 -40.43 -19.03
N GLY A 115 -9.04 -40.55 -19.00
CA GLY A 115 -8.22 -40.54 -20.22
C GLY A 115 -6.97 -41.36 -20.05
N LYS A 116 -6.62 -42.16 -21.06
CA LYS A 116 -5.44 -43.04 -21.09
C LYS A 116 -4.24 -42.32 -20.45
N ARG A 117 -3.74 -42.84 -19.32
CA ARG A 117 -2.41 -42.47 -18.80
C ARG A 117 -1.44 -42.50 -19.97
N LEU A 118 -0.68 -41.42 -20.19
CA LEU A 118 0.48 -41.47 -21.06
C LEU A 118 1.33 -42.64 -20.57
N LYS A 119 1.51 -43.65 -21.42
CA LYS A 119 2.36 -44.79 -21.11
C LYS A 119 3.72 -44.22 -20.70
N LYS A 120 4.35 -44.77 -19.65
CA LYS A 120 5.76 -44.47 -19.30
C LYS A 120 6.56 -44.41 -20.60
N GLU A 121 7.43 -43.41 -20.73
CA GLU A 121 8.30 -43.24 -21.90
C GLU A 121 8.90 -44.59 -22.27
N THR A 122 8.44 -45.15 -23.38
CA THR A 122 9.03 -46.33 -24.02
C THR A 122 9.99 -45.82 -25.08
N GLU A 123 11.05 -46.59 -25.37
CA GLU A 123 12.13 -46.22 -26.30
C GLU A 123 11.63 -45.79 -27.70
N ASP A 124 10.39 -46.15 -28.06
CA ASP A 124 9.76 -45.89 -29.36
C ASP A 124 8.99 -44.56 -29.47
N MET A 125 9.03 -43.67 -28.46
CA MET A 125 8.35 -42.36 -28.55
C MET A 125 9.11 -41.38 -29.46
N VAL A 126 8.51 -41.04 -30.61
CA VAL A 126 9.04 -40.03 -31.53
C VAL A 126 8.50 -38.64 -31.13
N TYR A 127 9.37 -37.80 -30.57
CA TYR A 127 9.05 -36.39 -30.30
C TYR A 127 9.14 -35.57 -31.59
N PRO A 128 8.22 -34.61 -31.83
CA PRO A 128 8.35 -33.64 -32.92
C PRO A 128 9.66 -32.88 -32.83
N ARG A 129 10.23 -32.50 -33.98
CA ARG A 129 11.56 -31.87 -34.08
C ARG A 129 11.71 -30.62 -33.21
N ASP A 130 10.60 -29.93 -32.98
CA ASP A 130 10.53 -28.65 -32.27
C ASP A 130 10.33 -28.79 -30.74
N MET A 131 10.18 -30.02 -30.22
CA MET A 131 9.98 -30.25 -28.79
C MET A 131 11.34 -30.44 -28.07
N PRO A 132 11.65 -29.64 -27.03
CA PRO A 132 12.90 -29.80 -26.27
C PRO A 132 12.90 -31.13 -25.53
N LYS A 133 13.88 -32.01 -25.82
CA LYS A 133 14.00 -33.34 -25.19
C LYS A 133 14.40 -33.30 -23.72
N TYR A 134 14.91 -32.16 -23.25
CA TYR A 134 15.30 -31.95 -21.85
C TYR A 134 15.20 -30.46 -21.52
N ILE A 135 14.64 -30.14 -20.36
CA ILE A 135 14.69 -28.80 -19.79
C ILE A 135 16.07 -28.67 -19.14
N LYS A 136 17.01 -27.94 -19.77
CA LYS A 136 18.29 -27.63 -19.12
C LYS A 136 18.01 -26.81 -17.87
N THR A 137 18.24 -27.40 -16.70
CA THR A 137 18.34 -26.63 -15.46
C THR A 137 19.62 -25.82 -15.56
N ILE A 138 19.49 -24.49 -15.60
CA ILE A 138 20.64 -23.59 -15.48
C ILE A 138 21.01 -23.64 -13.99
N VAL A 139 22.17 -24.21 -13.69
CA VAL A 139 22.83 -24.16 -12.37
C VAL A 139 23.60 -22.86 -12.28
#